data_AF-A0A523BBI8-F1
#
_entry.id   AF-A0A523BBI8-F1
#
_cell.length_a   1.000
_cell.length_b   1.000
_cell.length_c   1.000
_cell.angle_alpha   90.00
_cell.angle_beta   90.00
_cell.angle_gamma   90.00
#
_symmetry.space_group_name_H-M   'P 1'
#
loop_
_entity.id
_entity.type
_entity.pdbx_description
1 polymer ?
#
loop_
_entity_poly.entity_id
_entity_poly.type
_entity_poly.pdbx_seq_one_letter_code
_entity_poly.pdbx_strand_id
1 'polypeptide(L)'
;MKVSAFSNTRSTIDPSKILEDSLKKVCFRVLTNLQKRILLYIIENEKREVTLSRQAKEIARKMKIPEPTVKWNLRVLRDLNLIECGSINNKGIPIRLTYAGLIIANSIKEEIK
;
A
#
# COMPACT_ATOMS: atom_id res chain seq x y z
N MET A 1 -7.91 52.24 -15.24
CA MET A 1 -7.30 51.55 -14.08
C MET A 1 -7.49 50.05 -14.25
N LYS A 2 -6.40 49.28 -14.39
CA LYS A 2 -6.46 47.81 -14.38
C LYS A 2 -6.48 47.36 -12.92
N VAL A 3 -7.60 46.81 -12.46
CA VAL A 3 -7.65 46.09 -11.19
C VAL A 3 -7.28 44.65 -11.52
N SER A 4 -6.03 44.27 -11.26
CA SER A 4 -5.61 42.87 -11.37
C SER A 4 -6.30 42.09 -10.26
N ALA A 5 -7.27 41.26 -10.64
CA ALA A 5 -7.84 40.28 -9.73
C ALA A 5 -6.71 39.39 -9.23
N PHE A 6 -6.40 39.48 -7.93
CA PHE A 6 -5.66 38.42 -7.24
C PHE A 6 -6.51 37.16 -7.37
N SER A 7 -6.16 36.30 -8.31
CA SER A 7 -6.72 34.97 -8.42
C SER A 7 -6.42 34.26 -7.11
N ASN A 8 -7.48 33.95 -6.36
CA ASN A 8 -7.40 33.23 -5.10
C ASN A 8 -6.87 31.82 -5.38
N THR A 9 -5.57 31.60 -5.19
CA THR A 9 -4.85 30.35 -5.44
C THR A 9 -5.39 29.14 -4.66
N ARG A 10 -6.36 29.34 -3.76
CA ARG A 10 -7.04 28.26 -3.03
C ARG A 10 -8.05 27.49 -3.85
N SER A 11 -8.49 27.98 -5.01
CA SER A 11 -9.55 27.34 -5.82
C SER A 11 -9.05 26.29 -6.83
N THR A 12 -7.76 25.97 -6.87
CA THR A 12 -7.17 24.95 -7.77
C THR A 12 -6.57 23.76 -7.04
N ILE A 13 -6.74 23.69 -5.72
CA ILE A 13 -6.24 22.59 -4.90
C ILE A 13 -7.25 21.47 -4.93
N ASP A 14 -6.86 20.32 -5.46
CA ASP A 14 -7.55 19.06 -5.22
C ASP A 14 -7.04 18.46 -3.90
N PRO A 15 -7.82 18.52 -2.80
CA PRO A 15 -7.37 18.06 -1.50
C PRO A 15 -7.03 16.56 -1.51
N SER A 16 -7.67 15.77 -2.39
CA SER A 16 -7.39 14.34 -2.51
C SER A 16 -5.98 14.09 -3.01
N LYS A 17 -5.54 14.82 -4.04
CA LYS A 17 -4.20 14.71 -4.61
C LYS A 17 -3.09 15.08 -3.62
N ILE A 18 -3.29 16.15 -2.84
CA ILE A 18 -2.32 16.55 -1.80
C ILE A 18 -2.19 15.47 -0.73
N LEU A 19 -3.32 14.86 -0.32
CA LEU A 19 -3.32 13.77 0.65
C LEU A 19 -2.61 12.53 0.10
N GLU A 20 -2.86 12.16 -1.15
CA GLU A 20 -2.16 11.05 -1.81
C GLU A 20 -0.65 11.28 -1.88
N ASP A 21 -0.21 12.47 -2.30
CA ASP A 21 1.21 12.79 -2.40
C ASP A 21 1.89 12.84 -1.03
N SER A 22 1.17 13.30 0.00
CA SER A 22 1.65 13.28 1.38
C SER A 22 1.76 11.84 1.89
N LEU A 23 0.75 11.00 1.62
CA LEU A 23 0.76 9.59 1.98
C LEU A 23 1.90 8.85 1.31
N LYS A 24 2.15 9.07 0.01
CA LYS A 24 3.32 8.54 -0.71
C LYS A 24 4.61 8.87 0.04
N LYS A 25 4.87 10.15 0.31
CA LYS A 25 6.11 10.59 1.00
C LYS A 25 6.27 9.97 2.38
N VAL A 26 5.19 9.87 3.16
CA VAL A 26 5.22 9.26 4.49
C VAL A 26 5.48 7.75 4.39
N CYS A 27 4.72 7.03 3.57
CA CYS A 27 4.91 5.60 3.38
C CYS A 27 6.29 5.26 2.84
N PHE A 28 6.88 6.07 1.96
CA PHE A 28 8.24 5.85 1.48
C PHE A 28 9.30 5.91 2.58
N ARG A 29 9.10 6.75 3.59
CA ARG A 29 10.00 6.87 4.74
C ARG A 29 9.76 5.80 5.80
N VAL A 30 8.49 5.47 6.05
CA VAL A 30 8.08 4.56 7.13
C VAL A 30 8.20 3.09 6.73
N LEU A 31 7.87 2.74 5.47
CA LEU A 31 7.90 1.35 5.03
C LEU A 31 9.34 0.88 4.82
N THR A 32 9.66 -0.27 5.42
CA THR A 32 10.92 -0.95 5.16
C THR A 32 10.98 -1.49 3.73
N ASN A 33 12.18 -1.75 3.22
CA ASN A 33 12.36 -2.36 1.90
C ASN A 33 11.63 -3.71 1.77
N LEU A 34 11.56 -4.48 2.86
CA LEU A 34 10.82 -5.74 2.86
C LEU A 34 9.31 -5.51 2.73
N GLN A 35 8.74 -4.55 3.47
CA GLN A 35 7.32 -4.21 3.38
C GLN A 35 6.94 -3.72 1.98
N LYS A 36 7.77 -2.84 1.38
CA LYS A 36 7.61 -2.37 0.00
C LYS A 36 7.60 -3.56 -0.98
N ARG A 37 8.57 -4.45 -0.90
CA ARG A 37 8.65 -5.66 -1.74
C ARG A 37 7.44 -6.59 -1.57
N ILE A 38 6.95 -6.77 -0.35
CA ILE A 38 5.75 -7.56 -0.06
C ILE A 38 4.52 -6.90 -0.70
N LEU A 39 4.36 -5.58 -0.57
CA LEU A 39 3.25 -4.84 -1.17
C LEU A 39 3.25 -4.94 -2.70
N LEU A 40 4.42 -4.80 -3.33
CA LEU A 40 4.61 -5.01 -4.77
C LEU A 40 4.26 -6.44 -5.21
N TYR A 41 4.65 -7.43 -4.41
CA TYR A 41 4.31 -8.81 -4.69
C TYR A 41 2.78 -9.03 -4.68
N ILE A 42 2.07 -8.40 -3.75
CA ILE A 42 0.61 -8.52 -3.66
C ILE A 42 -0.06 -7.95 -4.92
N ILE A 43 0.29 -6.73 -5.36
CA ILE A 43 -0.31 -6.13 -6.56
C ILE A 43 -0.03 -6.94 -7.84
N GLU A 44 1.13 -7.57 -7.94
CA GLU A 44 1.50 -8.40 -9.11
C GLU A 44 0.81 -9.76 -9.14
N ASN A 45 0.32 -10.23 -7.98
CA ASN A 45 -0.24 -11.56 -7.81
C ASN A 45 -1.70 -11.53 -7.33
N GLU A 46 -2.38 -10.38 -7.39
CA GLU A 46 -3.74 -10.12 -6.90
C GLU A 46 -4.82 -10.97 -7.61
N LYS A 47 -4.51 -11.58 -8.76
CA LYS A 47 -5.44 -12.42 -9.55
C LYS A 47 -5.89 -13.72 -8.86
N ARG A 48 -5.47 -13.97 -7.61
CA ARG A 48 -5.82 -15.17 -6.87
C ARG A 48 -6.47 -14.75 -5.56
N GLU A 49 -7.70 -15.18 -5.31
CA GLU A 49 -8.35 -15.04 -4.00
C GLU A 49 -7.66 -15.97 -3.00
N VAL A 50 -6.52 -15.53 -2.49
CA VAL A 50 -5.68 -16.31 -1.57
C VAL A 50 -5.85 -15.78 -0.16
N THR A 51 -6.10 -16.68 0.79
CA THR A 51 -6.14 -16.33 2.22
C THR A 51 -4.76 -15.89 2.70
N LEU A 52 -4.71 -15.08 3.77
CA LEU A 52 -3.45 -14.61 4.37
C LEU A 52 -2.45 -15.74 4.64
N SER A 53 -2.91 -16.87 5.18
CA SER A 53 -2.03 -18.00 5.51
C SER A 53 -1.36 -18.60 4.28
N ARG A 54 -2.09 -18.74 3.17
CA ARG A 54 -1.54 -19.26 1.92
C ARG A 54 -0.64 -18.22 1.24
N GLN A 55 -1.02 -16.95 1.23
CA GLN A 55 -0.17 -15.88 0.71
C GLN A 55 1.15 -15.78 1.48
N ALA A 56 1.10 -15.90 2.81
CA ALA A 56 2.29 -15.84 3.66
C ALA A 56 3.30 -16.95 3.33
N LYS A 57 2.83 -18.17 3.09
CA LYS A 57 3.67 -19.30 2.65
C LYS A 57 4.26 -19.06 1.27
N GLU A 58 3.48 -18.54 0.32
CA GLU A 58 3.97 -18.27 -1.03
C GLU A 58 5.05 -17.18 -1.04
N ILE A 59 4.84 -16.09 -0.29
CA ILE A 59 5.82 -15.01 -0.11
C ILE A 59 7.07 -15.55 0.58
N ALA A 60 6.93 -16.30 1.67
CA ALA A 60 8.06 -16.88 2.42
C ALA A 60 8.96 -17.71 1.51
N ARG A 61 8.37 -18.58 0.70
CA ARG A 61 9.07 -19.39 -0.29
C ARG A 61 9.74 -18.54 -1.38
N LYS A 62 9.00 -17.60 -1.98
CA LYS A 62 9.49 -16.82 -3.12
C LYS A 62 10.57 -15.81 -2.73
N MET A 63 10.48 -15.23 -1.54
CA MET A 63 11.43 -14.24 -1.03
C MET A 63 12.52 -14.84 -0.13
N LYS A 64 12.46 -16.15 0.16
CA LYS A 64 13.38 -16.87 1.07
C LYS A 64 13.47 -16.23 2.46
N ILE A 65 12.31 -15.95 3.06
CA ILE A 65 12.19 -15.36 4.41
C ILE A 65 11.28 -16.22 5.30
N PRO A 66 11.45 -16.20 6.64
CA PRO A 66 10.61 -16.99 7.54
C PRO A 66 9.13 -16.61 7.45
N GLU A 67 8.25 -17.61 7.44
CA GLU A 67 6.79 -17.40 7.42
C GLU A 67 6.28 -16.50 8.57
N PRO A 68 6.78 -16.61 9.82
CA PRO A 68 6.39 -15.68 10.89
C PRO A 68 6.72 -14.21 10.57
N THR A 69 7.87 -13.97 9.96
CA THR A 69 8.30 -12.63 9.51
C THR A 69 7.35 -12.11 8.44
N VAL A 70 6.91 -12.95 7.50
CA VAL A 70 5.91 -12.55 6.50
C VAL A 70 4.59 -12.19 7.16
N LYS A 71 4.08 -13.03 8.06
CA LYS A 71 2.82 -12.77 8.77
C LYS A 71 2.87 -11.47 9.56
N TRP A 72 3.99 -11.17 10.20
CA TRP A 72 4.20 -9.90 10.88
C TRP A 72 4.12 -8.73 9.89
N ASN A 73 4.79 -8.82 8.74
CA ASN A 73 4.77 -7.74 7.75
C ASN A 73 3.38 -7.54 7.16
N LEU A 74 2.65 -8.61 6.85
CA LEU A 74 1.26 -8.53 6.39
C LEU A 74 0.36 -7.89 7.46
N ARG A 75 0.57 -8.21 8.74
CA ARG A 75 -0.15 -7.54 9.84
C ARG A 75 0.11 -6.04 9.83
N VAL A 76 1.36 -5.61 9.77
CA VAL A 76 1.70 -4.18 9.75
C VAL A 76 1.13 -3.48 8.53
N LEU A 77 1.20 -4.08 7.34
CA LEU A 77 0.59 -3.50 6.14
C LEU A 77 -0.94 -3.35 6.27
N ARG A 78 -1.60 -4.29 6.94
CA ARG A 78 -3.03 -4.20 7.24
C ARG A 78 -3.31 -3.10 8.27
N ASP A 79 -2.52 -3.02 9.32
CA ASP A 79 -2.69 -2.04 10.38
C ASP A 79 -2.42 -0.60 9.87
N LEU A 80 -1.62 -0.45 8.81
CA LEU A 80 -1.44 0.79 8.03
C LEU A 80 -2.53 1.03 6.98
N ASN A 81 -3.56 0.18 6.93
CA ASN A 81 -4.66 0.22 5.97
C ASN A 81 -4.21 0.19 4.50
N LEU A 82 -3.07 -0.46 4.21
CA LEU A 82 -2.58 -0.67 2.84
C LEU A 82 -3.11 -1.96 2.22
N ILE A 83 -3.48 -2.94 3.06
CA ILE A 83 -4.11 -4.17 2.62
C ILE A 83 -5.32 -4.51 3.48
N GLU A 84 -6.24 -5.26 2.91
CA GLU A 84 -7.29 -5.97 3.61
C GLU A 84 -6.95 -7.46 3.63
N CYS A 85 -7.21 -8.13 4.75
CA CYS A 85 -7.10 -9.58 4.85
C CYS A 85 -7.79 -10.09 6.11
N GLY A 86 -7.97 -11.41 6.18
CA GLY A 86 -8.56 -12.06 7.35
C GLY A 86 -7.81 -11.76 8.65
N SER A 87 -8.56 -11.76 9.75
CA SER A 87 -8.07 -11.61 11.11
C SER A 87 -8.45 -12.81 11.97
N ILE A 88 -8.08 -12.79 13.25
CA ILE A 88 -8.50 -13.84 14.19
C ILE A 88 -10.04 -13.86 14.36
N ASN A 89 -10.67 -12.69 14.27
CA ASN A 89 -12.12 -12.51 14.40
C ASN A 89 -12.86 -12.67 13.07
N ASN A 90 -12.16 -12.57 11.93
CA ASN A 90 -12.77 -12.63 10.61
C ASN A 90 -11.89 -13.45 9.66
N LYS A 91 -12.12 -14.76 9.64
CA LYS A 91 -11.30 -15.73 8.91
C LYS A 91 -11.75 -15.86 7.46
N GLY A 92 -10.87 -16.34 6.59
CA GLY A 92 -11.22 -16.66 5.19
C GLY A 92 -11.22 -15.47 4.23
N ILE A 93 -11.06 -14.24 4.71
CA ILE A 93 -10.96 -13.07 3.82
C ILE A 93 -9.64 -13.13 3.02
N PRO A 94 -9.72 -13.08 1.67
CA PRO A 94 -8.54 -13.05 0.82
C PRO A 94 -7.76 -11.75 1.02
N ILE A 95 -6.47 -11.79 0.73
CA ILE A 95 -5.66 -10.58 0.75
C ILE A 95 -5.98 -9.70 -0.47
N ARG A 96 -6.21 -8.41 -0.24
CA ARG A 96 -6.42 -7.41 -1.30
C ARG A 96 -5.74 -6.10 -0.94
N LEU A 97 -5.41 -5.29 -1.94
CA LEU A 97 -4.96 -3.92 -1.69
C LEU A 97 -6.17 -3.04 -1.40
N THR A 98 -6.02 -2.13 -0.45
CA THR A 98 -6.95 -0.99 -0.33
C THR A 98 -6.61 0.03 -1.42
N TYR A 99 -7.45 1.06 -1.58
CA TYR A 99 -7.13 2.20 -2.43
C TYR A 99 -5.78 2.86 -2.07
N ALA A 100 -5.53 3.06 -0.76
CA ALA A 100 -4.25 3.56 -0.27
C ALA A 100 -3.10 2.62 -0.65
N GLY A 101 -3.29 1.30 -0.49
CA GLY A 101 -2.33 0.28 -0.92
C GLY A 101 -1.97 0.37 -2.39
N LEU A 102 -2.97 0.55 -3.26
CA LEU A 102 -2.78 0.69 -4.70
C LEU A 102 -1.95 1.93 -5.06
N ILE A 103 -2.28 3.09 -4.48
CA ILE A 103 -1.54 4.35 -4.69
C ILE A 103 -0.07 4.16 -4.32
N ILE A 104 0.20 3.58 -3.15
CA ILE A 104 1.57 3.37 -2.67
C ILE A 104 2.31 2.35 -3.51
N ALA A 105 1.69 1.21 -3.84
CA ALA A 105 2.31 0.18 -4.66
C ALA A 105 2.69 0.71 -6.06
N ASN A 106 1.82 1.50 -6.70
CA ASN A 106 2.11 2.11 -7.99
C ASN A 106 3.22 3.15 -7.91
N SER A 107 3.21 4.00 -6.89
CA SER A 107 4.28 4.98 -6.66
C SER A 107 5.65 4.29 -6.43
N ILE A 108 5.68 3.15 -5.74
CA ILE A 108 6.91 2.35 -5.59
C ILE A 108 7.36 1.77 -6.94
N LYS A 109 6.44 1.28 -7.78
CA LYS A 109 6.81 0.78 -9.13
C LYS A 109 7.41 1.88 -10.01
N GLU A 110 6.93 3.11 -9.89
CA GLU A 110 7.42 4.26 -10.64
C GLU A 110 8.83 4.68 -10.22
N GLU A 111 9.16 4.63 -8.92
CA GLU A 111 10.51 4.97 -8.44
C GLU A 111 11.59 3.92 -8.75
N ILE A 112 11.21 2.66 -8.98
CA ILE A 112 12.15 1.55 -9.27
C ILE A 112 12.47 1.43 -10.78
N LYS A 113 11.68 2.09 -11.64
CA LYS A 113 11.93 2.15 -13.09
C LYS A 113 13.01 3.18 -13.42
#